data_AF-A0A9D7RDN1-F1
#
_entry.id   AF-A0A9D7RDN1-F1
#
_cell.length_a   1.000
_cell.length_b   1.000
_cell.length_c   1.000
_cell.angle_alpha   90.00
_cell.angle_beta   90.00
_cell.angle_gamma   90.00
#
_symmetry.space_group_name_H-M   'P 1'
#
loop_
_entity.id
_entity.type
_entity.pdbx_description
1 polymer ?
#
loop_
_entity_poly.entity_id
_entity_poly.type
_entity_poly.pdbx_seq_one_letter_code
_entity_poly.pdbx_strand_id
1 'polypeptide(L)'
;MMTFNDANEVQGKIATSSGPVRLIFDVPLNAVTNIDLGARFRVGTVQDQVDQATGFAMDGEVEDYLVQVKGLDYGDLPDFFAGVSTGDYQTNYANNGPRHGVPATPQLFLGAVIDVDADGQPDLGAGEDGTGGDDNDGDATGDDEDGVVGPPMIFRGEEASFAVTLNLTNLTGTTAYVYGYIDWNGNGILGIHLRK
;
A
#
# COMPACT_ATOMS: atom_id res chain seq x y z
N MET A 1 0.26 22.62 21.08
CA MET A 1 1.62 22.15 20.79
C MET A 1 1.45 20.87 19.99
N MET A 2 1.70 20.89 18.68
CA MET A 2 1.84 19.65 17.91
C MET A 2 3.20 19.07 18.30
N THR A 3 3.20 18.13 19.24
CA THR A 3 4.38 17.35 19.58
C THR A 3 4.43 16.18 18.60
N PHE A 4 5.46 16.14 17.76
CA PHE A 4 5.85 14.97 16.98
C PHE A 4 6.31 13.87 17.97
N ASN A 5 5.34 13.22 18.61
CA ASN A 5 5.52 12.36 19.77
C ASN A 5 5.40 10.88 19.43
N ASP A 6 5.16 10.54 18.16
CA ASP A 6 5.34 9.18 17.70
C ASP A 6 6.79 8.96 17.24
N ALA A 7 7.23 7.71 17.31
CA ALA A 7 8.46 7.33 16.66
C ALA A 7 8.22 7.46 15.14
N ASN A 8 9.15 8.09 14.42
CA ASN A 8 9.29 8.16 12.94
C ASN A 8 9.00 9.51 12.27
N GLU A 9 8.50 10.53 12.97
CA GLU A 9 8.27 11.86 12.37
C GLU A 9 9.50 12.79 12.37
N VAL A 10 10.57 12.44 13.11
CA VAL A 10 11.80 13.26 13.21
C VAL A 10 13.02 12.45 12.83
N GLN A 11 13.88 13.04 11.98
CA GLN A 11 15.17 12.50 11.62
C GLN A 11 16.23 13.59 11.70
N GLY A 12 17.44 13.23 12.14
CA GLY A 12 18.57 14.13 12.24
C GLY A 12 19.87 13.44 11.88
N LYS A 13 20.76 14.15 11.19
CA LYS A 13 22.08 13.62 10.83
C LYS A 13 23.12 14.73 10.82
N ILE A 14 24.31 14.43 11.32
CA ILE A 14 25.44 15.36 11.28
C ILE A 14 25.97 15.41 9.85
N ALA A 15 26.00 16.61 9.26
CA ALA A 15 26.68 16.87 7.99
C ALA A 15 28.14 17.25 8.24
N THR A 16 29.09 16.54 7.61
CA THR A 16 30.54 16.76 7.81
C THR A 16 31.26 17.27 6.55
N SER A 17 30.56 17.32 5.41
CA SER A 17 31.08 17.83 4.13
C SER A 17 29.93 18.27 3.23
N SER A 18 30.24 19.05 2.20
CA SER A 18 29.28 19.39 1.15
C SER A 18 28.84 18.15 0.39
N GLY A 19 27.54 17.99 0.21
CA GLY A 19 26.95 16.85 -0.51
C GLY A 19 25.57 16.47 0.04
N PRO A 20 24.94 15.44 -0.54
CA PRO A 20 23.62 15.00 -0.10
C PRO A 20 23.68 14.35 1.29
N VAL A 21 22.80 14.80 2.18
CA VAL A 21 22.51 14.15 3.47
C VAL A 21 21.19 13.39 3.32
N ARG A 22 21.19 12.09 3.66
CA ARG A 22 19.99 11.25 3.61
C ARG A 22 19.33 11.20 4.98
N LEU A 23 18.08 11.67 5.05
CA LEU A 23 17.15 11.44 6.14
C LEU A 23 16.16 10.36 5.66
N ILE A 24 15.83 9.41 6.54
CA ILE A 24 14.97 8.26 6.20
C ILE A 24 13.81 8.27 7.17
N PHE A 25 12.60 8.49 6.65
CA PHE A 25 11.37 8.50 7.42
C PHE A 25 10.60 7.22 7.10
N ASP A 26 10.28 6.45 8.13
CA ASP A 26 9.36 5.32 7.99
C ASP A 26 7.94 5.87 8.00
N VAL A 27 7.21 5.69 6.89
CA VAL A 27 5.82 6.12 6.79
C VAL A 27 4.95 5.09 7.53
N PRO A 28 4.23 5.49 8.59
CA PRO A 28 3.41 4.56 9.33
C PRO A 28 2.19 4.14 8.51
N LEU A 29 1.69 2.93 8.76
CA LEU A 29 0.60 2.32 8.00
C LEU A 29 -0.72 3.12 8.11
N ASN A 30 -0.90 3.81 9.24
CA ASN A 30 -2.05 4.69 9.51
C ASN A 30 -1.78 6.17 9.16
N ALA A 31 -0.77 6.47 8.35
CA ALA A 31 -0.54 7.83 7.86
C ALA A 31 -1.77 8.35 7.12
N VAL A 32 -2.08 9.64 7.26
CA VAL A 32 -3.18 10.24 6.51
C VAL A 32 -2.82 10.29 5.03
N THR A 33 -3.68 9.75 4.17
CA THR A 33 -3.42 9.59 2.74
C THR A 33 -4.15 10.65 1.91
N ASN A 34 -3.70 10.87 0.67
CA ASN A 34 -4.34 11.67 -0.37
C ASN A 34 -4.67 13.13 0.01
N ILE A 35 -3.97 13.69 1.00
CA ILE A 35 -4.00 15.11 1.36
C ILE A 35 -2.59 15.68 1.45
N ASP A 36 -2.46 17.00 1.34
CA ASP A 36 -1.19 17.70 1.56
C ASP A 36 -0.82 17.72 3.05
N LEU A 37 0.33 17.14 3.37
CA LEU A 37 0.98 17.15 4.68
C LEU A 37 2.19 18.09 4.65
N GLY A 38 2.42 18.82 5.74
CA GLY A 38 3.58 19.72 5.86
C GLY A 38 4.87 18.98 6.22
N ALA A 39 5.94 19.23 5.48
CA ALA A 39 7.29 18.81 5.82
C ALA A 39 8.18 20.05 6.03
N ARG A 40 9.04 20.02 7.05
CA ARG A 40 9.99 21.09 7.37
C ARG A 40 11.38 20.52 7.59
N PHE A 41 12.37 21.15 6.98
CA PHE A 41 13.78 20.82 7.16
C PHE A 41 14.53 22.04 7.68
N ARG A 42 15.38 21.84 8.69
CA ARG A 42 16.19 22.90 9.28
C ARG A 42 17.65 22.47 9.29
N VAL A 43 18.54 23.40 8.99
CA VAL A 43 20.00 23.23 9.11
C VAL A 43 20.57 24.42 9.86
N GLY A 44 21.64 24.20 10.62
CA GLY A 44 22.31 25.22 11.43
C GLY A 44 23.48 24.60 12.19
N THR A 45 24.29 25.42 12.86
CA THR A 45 25.49 24.97 13.58
C THR A 45 25.25 24.63 15.05
N VAL A 46 24.06 24.96 15.58
CA VAL A 46 23.64 24.63 16.96
C VAL A 46 22.52 23.60 16.93
N GLN A 47 22.84 22.36 17.30
CA GLN A 47 21.91 21.22 17.23
C GLN A 47 20.58 21.49 17.94
N ASP A 48 20.61 21.91 19.21
CA ASP A 48 19.42 22.16 20.04
C ASP A 48 18.50 23.27 19.50
N GLN A 49 18.96 24.05 18.52
CA GLN A 49 18.15 25.08 17.86
C GLN A 49 17.45 24.55 16.61
N VAL A 50 18.02 23.55 15.95
CA VAL A 50 17.52 22.98 14.69
C VAL A 50 16.85 21.62 14.85
N ASP A 51 17.06 20.94 15.99
CA ASP A 51 16.30 19.74 16.39
C ASP A 51 14.87 20.06 16.88
N GLN A 52 14.49 21.34 16.87
CA GLN A 52 13.13 21.82 17.09
C GLN A 52 12.49 22.19 15.76
N ALA A 53 11.24 21.81 15.52
CA ALA A 53 10.50 22.22 14.32
C ALA A 53 10.15 23.72 14.28
N THR A 54 10.27 24.41 15.42
CA THR A 54 9.93 25.83 15.58
C THR A 54 10.99 26.56 16.41
N GLY A 55 10.92 27.89 16.44
CA GLY A 55 11.82 28.70 17.24
C GLY A 55 13.06 29.17 16.48
N PHE A 56 13.92 29.91 17.20
CA PHE A 56 15.08 30.58 16.63
C PHE A 56 16.27 29.62 16.47
N ALA A 57 16.96 29.70 15.33
CA ALA A 57 18.32 29.20 15.15
C ALA A 57 19.23 30.37 14.76
N MET A 58 20.46 30.37 15.28
CA MET A 58 21.39 31.50 15.11
C MET A 58 21.95 31.62 13.69
N ASP A 59 21.89 30.55 12.92
CA ASP A 59 22.37 30.46 11.55
C ASP A 59 21.66 29.34 10.77
N GLY A 60 22.06 29.16 9.51
CA GLY A 60 21.49 28.18 8.58
C GLY A 60 20.19 28.64 7.92
N GLU A 61 19.32 27.69 7.55
CA GLU A 61 18.08 27.97 6.80
C GLU A 61 16.93 27.00 7.16
N VAL A 62 15.73 27.32 6.67
CA VAL A 62 14.50 26.52 6.81
C VAL A 62 13.89 26.30 5.42
N GLU A 63 13.56 25.06 5.12
CA GLU A 63 12.91 24.64 3.88
C GLU A 63 11.59 23.92 4.20
N ASP A 64 10.48 24.41 3.64
CA ASP A 64 9.13 23.90 3.87
C ASP A 64 8.54 23.31 2.57
N TYR A 65 7.86 22.17 2.66
CA TYR A 65 7.25 21.48 1.52
C TYR A 65 5.87 20.91 1.88
N LEU A 66 5.05 20.70 0.86
CA LEU A 66 3.89 19.82 0.95
C LEU A 66 4.25 18.46 0.38
N VAL A 67 3.90 17.40 1.10
CA VAL A 67 4.08 16.00 0.70
C VAL A 67 2.74 15.29 0.79
N GLN A 68 2.54 14.27 -0.04
CA GLN A 68 1.34 13.43 0.02
C GLN A 68 1.75 11.98 0.21
N VAL A 69 1.04 11.29 1.11
CA VAL A 69 1.11 9.83 1.24
C VAL A 69 0.00 9.23 0.38
N LYS A 70 0.34 8.22 -0.42
CA LYS A 70 -0.66 7.50 -1.21
C LYS A 70 -1.33 6.43 -0.35
N GLY A 71 -2.62 6.21 -0.61
CA GLY A 71 -3.32 5.02 -0.11
C GLY A 71 -2.70 3.75 -0.67
N LEU A 72 -2.96 2.65 0.00
CA LEU A 72 -2.68 1.31 -0.49
C LEU A 72 -4.00 0.57 -0.61
N ASP A 73 -4.19 -0.23 -1.65
CA ASP A 73 -5.22 -1.28 -1.68
C ASP A 73 -4.48 -2.61 -1.48
N TYR A 74 -4.99 -3.48 -0.61
CA TYR A 74 -4.40 -4.77 -0.25
C TYR A 74 -5.22 -5.93 -0.81
N GLY A 75 -4.81 -7.16 -0.49
CA GLY A 75 -5.67 -8.32 -0.72
C GLY A 75 -6.35 -8.76 0.57
N ASP A 76 -7.32 -9.63 0.40
CA ASP A 76 -8.24 -10.11 1.42
C ASP A 76 -8.30 -11.66 1.50
N LEU A 77 -7.57 -12.36 0.62
CA LEU A 77 -7.34 -13.79 0.78
C LEU A 77 -6.83 -14.15 2.19
N PRO A 78 -7.10 -15.37 2.69
CA PRO A 78 -6.76 -15.77 4.04
C PRO A 78 -5.29 -15.50 4.44
N ASP A 79 -5.05 -14.84 5.58
CA ASP A 79 -3.73 -14.65 6.21
C ASP A 79 -3.90 -14.50 7.73
N PHE A 80 -4.16 -15.63 8.41
CA PHE A 80 -4.45 -15.65 9.84
C PHE A 80 -3.27 -16.12 10.70
N PHE A 81 -2.19 -16.60 10.08
CA PHE A 81 -1.06 -17.21 10.78
C PHE A 81 0.26 -16.58 10.34
N ALA A 82 1.30 -16.78 11.16
CA ALA A 82 2.62 -16.27 10.83
C ALA A 82 3.30 -17.17 9.79
N GLY A 83 3.78 -16.57 8.70
CA GLY A 83 4.59 -17.24 7.69
C GLY A 83 3.77 -17.76 6.52
N VAL A 84 4.17 -18.90 5.97
CA VAL A 84 3.47 -19.56 4.86
C VAL A 84 2.91 -20.86 5.39
N SER A 85 1.59 -20.99 5.37
CA SER A 85 0.90 -22.20 5.77
C SER A 85 -0.20 -22.55 4.76
N THR A 86 -0.73 -23.77 4.83
CA THR A 86 -1.79 -24.19 3.91
C THR A 86 -3.03 -23.34 4.14
N GLY A 87 -3.51 -22.67 3.08
CA GLY A 87 -4.64 -21.74 3.16
C GLY A 87 -4.29 -20.41 3.83
N ASP A 88 -3.04 -19.96 3.66
CA ASP A 88 -2.51 -18.70 4.18
C ASP A 88 -1.68 -18.02 3.09
N TYR A 89 -2.30 -17.06 2.41
CA TYR A 89 -1.90 -16.45 1.14
C TYR A 89 -1.15 -15.13 1.32
N GLN A 90 -0.72 -14.81 2.54
CA GLN A 90 0.19 -13.71 2.83
C GLN A 90 -0.35 -12.33 2.40
N THR A 91 -1.57 -11.96 2.78
CA THR A 91 -2.18 -10.67 2.44
C THR A 91 -1.78 -9.51 3.36
N ASN A 92 -1.38 -9.79 4.60
CA ASN A 92 -1.01 -8.73 5.55
C ASN A 92 0.36 -8.08 5.23
N TYR A 93 0.52 -6.82 5.61
CA TYR A 93 1.76 -6.05 5.53
C TYR A 93 2.92 -6.75 6.25
N ALA A 94 2.64 -7.36 7.41
CA ALA A 94 3.62 -8.12 8.20
C ALA A 94 4.27 -9.27 7.40
N ASN A 95 3.52 -9.83 6.44
CA ASN A 95 3.96 -10.91 5.56
C ASN A 95 4.41 -10.40 4.18
N ASN A 96 4.50 -9.08 4.01
CA ASN A 96 4.77 -8.39 2.74
C ASN A 96 3.76 -8.76 1.64
N GLY A 97 2.47 -8.70 1.98
CA GLY A 97 1.40 -9.05 1.06
C GLY A 97 1.24 -8.15 -0.17
N PRO A 98 0.50 -8.62 -1.19
CA PRO A 98 0.21 -7.85 -2.40
C PRO A 98 -0.46 -6.54 -2.02
N ARG A 99 -0.06 -5.46 -2.70
CA ARG A 99 -0.63 -4.13 -2.51
C ARG A 99 -0.37 -3.21 -3.69
N HIS A 100 -1.32 -2.35 -4.01
CA HIS A 100 -1.19 -1.30 -5.03
C HIS A 100 -1.23 0.09 -4.42
N GLY A 101 -0.47 1.02 -5.00
CA GLY A 101 -0.53 2.42 -4.57
C GLY A 101 -1.70 3.13 -5.23
N VAL A 102 -2.65 3.60 -4.43
CA VAL A 102 -3.86 4.30 -4.88
C VAL A 102 -3.64 5.81 -4.84
N PRO A 103 -3.54 6.49 -5.99
CA PRO A 103 -3.49 7.94 -6.02
C PRO A 103 -4.88 8.55 -5.75
N ALA A 104 -4.94 9.81 -5.35
CA ALA A 104 -6.19 10.56 -5.17
C ALA A 104 -7.12 10.59 -6.41
N THR A 105 -6.59 10.29 -7.60
CA THR A 105 -7.39 10.09 -8.82
C THR A 105 -6.87 8.87 -9.57
N PRO A 106 -7.41 7.67 -9.32
CA PRO A 106 -7.03 6.44 -10.00
C PRO A 106 -7.30 6.50 -11.51
N GLN A 107 -6.40 5.91 -12.29
CA GLN A 107 -6.46 5.91 -13.77
C GLN A 107 -6.38 4.51 -14.38
N LEU A 108 -5.98 3.54 -13.58
CA LEU A 108 -5.81 2.13 -13.92
C LEU A 108 -6.20 1.33 -12.68
N PHE A 109 -7.29 0.56 -12.77
CA PHE A 109 -7.81 -0.29 -11.70
C PHE A 109 -8.68 -1.39 -12.30
N LEU A 110 -8.97 -2.43 -11.51
CA LEU A 110 -9.93 -3.47 -11.88
C LEU A 110 -11.34 -2.95 -11.62
N GLY A 111 -12.33 -3.43 -12.36
CA GLY A 111 -13.72 -3.21 -11.94
C GLY A 111 -14.23 -1.76 -12.02
N ALA A 112 -15.15 -1.41 -11.13
CA ALA A 112 -15.85 -0.12 -11.10
C ALA A 112 -15.31 0.86 -10.06
N VAL A 113 -14.88 0.38 -8.90
CA VAL A 113 -14.37 1.18 -7.78
C VAL A 113 -13.00 0.63 -7.34
N ILE A 114 -12.34 1.38 -6.47
CA ILE A 114 -11.12 0.99 -5.80
C ILE A 114 -11.22 1.54 -4.38
N ASP A 115 -10.88 0.74 -3.41
CA ASP A 115 -10.83 1.15 -2.02
C ASP A 115 -9.40 1.49 -1.56
N VAL A 116 -9.24 1.76 -0.26
CA VAL A 116 -7.94 2.04 0.36
C VAL A 116 -7.91 1.44 1.75
N ASP A 117 -7.01 0.49 1.92
CA ASP A 117 -6.73 -0.18 3.17
C ASP A 117 -5.59 0.44 3.96
N ALA A 118 -5.70 0.26 5.28
CA ALA A 118 -4.54 0.36 6.15
C ALA A 118 -3.68 -0.91 6.03
N ASP A 119 -4.25 -2.11 6.14
CA ASP A 119 -3.53 -3.39 6.05
C ASP A 119 -4.40 -4.40 5.29
N GLY A 120 -3.89 -5.60 5.02
CA GLY A 120 -4.72 -6.67 4.45
C GLY A 120 -5.95 -6.97 5.31
N GLN A 121 -7.04 -7.37 4.64
CA GLN A 121 -8.32 -7.70 5.25
C GLN A 121 -8.61 -9.21 5.12
N PRO A 122 -7.77 -10.08 5.72
CA PRO A 122 -7.86 -11.52 5.48
C PRO A 122 -9.22 -12.09 5.89
N ASP A 123 -9.84 -12.77 4.94
CA ASP A 123 -11.12 -13.45 5.09
C ASP A 123 -11.09 -14.86 4.49
N LEU A 124 -11.93 -15.78 4.98
CA LEU A 124 -11.98 -17.16 4.48
C LEU A 124 -12.69 -17.28 3.13
N GLY A 125 -13.67 -16.43 2.88
CA GLY A 125 -14.43 -16.30 1.64
C GLY A 125 -13.81 -15.33 0.65
N ALA A 126 -12.82 -14.53 1.07
CA ALA A 126 -12.25 -13.44 0.29
C ALA A 126 -13.34 -12.50 -0.24
N GLY A 127 -14.17 -12.01 0.69
CA GLY A 127 -15.27 -11.10 0.40
C GLY A 127 -16.49 -11.74 -0.28
N GLU A 128 -16.28 -12.71 -1.18
CA GLU A 128 -17.30 -13.25 -2.09
C GLU A 128 -18.56 -13.83 -1.42
N ASP A 129 -18.49 -14.22 -0.14
CA ASP A 129 -19.64 -14.76 0.60
C ASP A 129 -20.48 -13.68 1.32
N GLY A 130 -20.11 -12.41 1.14
CA GLY A 130 -20.73 -11.23 1.76
C GLY A 130 -20.45 -11.12 3.26
N THR A 131 -19.38 -11.78 3.74
CA THR A 131 -18.94 -11.70 5.13
C THR A 131 -17.45 -11.35 5.20
N GLY A 132 -17.10 -10.42 6.10
CA GLY A 132 -15.69 -10.05 6.29
C GLY A 132 -15.08 -9.39 5.05
N GLY A 133 -13.77 -9.52 4.89
CA GLY A 133 -13.01 -8.92 3.79
C GLY A 133 -12.96 -7.39 3.84
N ASP A 134 -12.37 -6.83 2.79
CA ASP A 134 -12.53 -5.44 2.33
C ASP A 134 -14.00 -5.13 2.00
N ASP A 135 -14.74 -6.12 1.47
CA ASP A 135 -16.19 -6.09 1.21
C ASP A 135 -17.10 -5.62 2.37
N ASN A 136 -16.62 -5.71 3.62
CA ASN A 136 -17.37 -5.32 4.82
C ASN A 136 -16.51 -4.54 5.83
N ASP A 137 -15.50 -3.81 5.35
CA ASP A 137 -14.63 -2.97 6.18
C ASP A 137 -15.29 -1.64 6.62
N GLY A 138 -16.43 -1.29 6.00
CA GLY A 138 -17.21 -0.08 6.28
C GLY A 138 -16.74 1.16 5.52
N ASP A 139 -15.97 0.98 4.44
CA ASP A 139 -15.64 2.04 3.51
C ASP A 139 -16.90 2.61 2.80
N ALA A 140 -16.71 3.72 2.09
CA ALA A 140 -17.79 4.38 1.35
C ALA A 140 -17.86 3.98 -0.13
N THR A 141 -16.93 3.14 -0.59
CA THR A 141 -16.73 2.77 -1.99
C THR A 141 -17.47 1.46 -2.32
N GLY A 142 -17.65 0.57 -1.34
CA GLY A 142 -18.34 -0.72 -1.44
C GLY A 142 -17.50 -1.77 -2.19
N ASP A 143 -17.97 -3.03 -2.16
CA ASP A 143 -17.49 -4.20 -2.92
C ASP A 143 -16.82 -3.82 -4.25
N ASP A 144 -15.51 -4.07 -4.33
CA ASP A 144 -14.66 -3.72 -5.47
C ASP A 144 -14.12 -4.96 -6.24
N GLU A 145 -14.52 -6.15 -5.77
CA GLU A 145 -14.32 -7.50 -6.33
C GLU A 145 -15.06 -7.72 -7.67
N ASP A 146 -15.65 -6.67 -8.26
CA ASP A 146 -16.37 -6.71 -9.53
C ASP A 146 -15.46 -6.73 -10.78
N GLY A 147 -14.15 -6.72 -10.55
CA GLY A 147 -13.11 -6.68 -11.59
C GLY A 147 -12.81 -8.00 -12.29
N VAL A 148 -13.16 -9.15 -11.71
CA VAL A 148 -12.84 -10.47 -12.27
C VAL A 148 -14.06 -11.39 -12.21
N VAL A 149 -14.44 -11.99 -13.36
CA VAL A 149 -15.54 -12.95 -13.45
C VAL A 149 -15.00 -14.32 -13.84
N GLY A 150 -15.14 -15.29 -12.94
CA GLY A 150 -14.78 -16.68 -13.17
C GLY A 150 -15.83 -17.48 -13.95
N PRO A 151 -15.47 -18.68 -14.46
CA PRO A 151 -16.44 -19.57 -15.06
C PRO A 151 -17.33 -20.21 -13.97
N PRO A 152 -18.56 -20.64 -14.28
CA PRO A 152 -19.47 -21.22 -13.28
C PRO A 152 -18.95 -22.54 -12.69
N MET A 153 -18.08 -23.24 -13.42
CA MET A 153 -17.41 -24.45 -12.95
C MET A 153 -16.01 -24.55 -13.57
N ILE A 154 -15.08 -25.12 -12.81
CA ILE A 154 -13.73 -25.44 -13.26
C ILE A 154 -13.57 -26.96 -13.18
N PHE A 155 -13.08 -27.58 -14.26
CA PHE A 155 -12.89 -29.03 -14.34
C PHE A 155 -11.41 -29.37 -14.50
N ARG A 156 -10.93 -30.38 -13.76
CA ARG A 156 -9.55 -30.85 -13.87
C ARG A 156 -9.25 -31.34 -15.28
N GLY A 157 -8.16 -30.84 -15.86
CA GLY A 157 -7.72 -31.21 -17.21
C GLY A 157 -8.45 -30.45 -18.33
N GLU A 158 -9.38 -29.57 -18.00
CA GLU A 158 -10.08 -28.71 -18.96
C GLU A 158 -9.59 -27.27 -18.84
N GLU A 159 -9.88 -26.47 -19.86
CA GLU A 159 -9.61 -25.03 -19.84
C GLU A 159 -10.63 -24.30 -18.96
N ALA A 160 -10.15 -23.38 -18.12
CA ALA A 160 -10.95 -22.42 -17.38
C ALA A 160 -10.61 -21.02 -17.87
N SER A 161 -11.61 -20.21 -18.21
CA SER A 161 -11.40 -18.82 -18.62
C SER A 161 -12.01 -17.86 -17.60
N PHE A 162 -11.23 -16.83 -17.28
CA PHE A 162 -11.64 -15.73 -16.42
C PHE A 162 -11.71 -14.47 -17.28
N ALA A 163 -12.77 -13.68 -17.11
CA ALA A 163 -12.87 -12.37 -17.71
C ALA A 163 -12.38 -11.33 -16.71
N VAL A 164 -11.43 -10.50 -17.11
CA VAL A 164 -10.94 -9.39 -16.28
C VAL A 164 -11.40 -8.08 -16.88
N THR A 165 -12.13 -7.29 -16.10
CA THR A 165 -12.59 -5.95 -16.46
C THR A 165 -11.55 -4.94 -15.97
N LEU A 166 -11.00 -4.16 -16.91
CA LEU A 166 -10.05 -3.10 -16.62
C LEU A 166 -10.66 -1.74 -16.89
N ASN A 167 -10.53 -0.84 -15.93
CA ASN A 167 -10.86 0.56 -16.12
C ASN A 167 -9.58 1.34 -16.41
N LEU A 168 -9.50 1.87 -17.64
CA LEU A 168 -8.33 2.57 -18.17
C LEU A 168 -8.74 3.97 -18.58
N THR A 169 -8.39 4.98 -17.80
CA THR A 169 -8.71 6.38 -18.10
C THR A 169 -7.45 7.22 -18.24
N ASN A 170 -7.40 8.06 -19.28
CA ASN A 170 -6.32 9.04 -19.49
C ASN A 170 -4.88 8.46 -19.45
N LEU A 171 -4.71 7.19 -19.81
CA LEU A 171 -3.37 6.58 -19.87
C LEU A 171 -2.51 7.31 -20.89
N THR A 172 -1.33 7.76 -20.47
CA THR A 172 -0.36 8.50 -21.28
C THR A 172 0.41 7.62 -22.28
N GLY A 173 -0.20 6.53 -22.76
CA GLY A 173 0.41 5.57 -23.68
C GLY A 173 1.27 4.49 -23.02
N THR A 174 1.18 4.31 -21.70
CA THR A 174 1.87 3.23 -20.98
C THR A 174 1.13 1.91 -21.12
N THR A 175 1.86 0.83 -21.38
CA THR A 175 1.30 -0.53 -21.40
C THR A 175 0.92 -0.98 -19.98
N ALA A 176 -0.34 -1.40 -19.81
CA ALA A 176 -0.81 -2.08 -18.59
C ALA A 176 -0.60 -3.59 -18.70
N TYR A 177 -0.34 -4.25 -17.56
CA TYR A 177 -0.15 -5.70 -17.47
C TYR A 177 -1.12 -6.26 -16.43
N VAL A 178 -1.74 -7.39 -16.77
CA VAL A 178 -2.61 -8.15 -15.86
C VAL A 178 -2.01 -9.53 -15.66
N TYR A 179 -1.92 -9.97 -14.41
CA TYR A 179 -1.48 -11.31 -14.03
C TYR A 179 -2.50 -11.91 -13.07
N GLY A 180 -2.86 -13.18 -13.30
CA GLY A 180 -3.66 -13.98 -12.36
C GLY A 180 -2.80 -15.11 -11.79
N TYR A 181 -3.05 -15.45 -10.52
CA TYR A 181 -2.36 -16.52 -9.80
C TYR A 181 -3.40 -17.44 -9.18
N ILE A 182 -3.23 -18.75 -9.35
CA ILE A 182 -4.14 -19.76 -8.76
C ILE A 182 -3.29 -20.86 -8.13
N ASP A 183 -3.55 -21.13 -6.85
CA ASP A 183 -2.90 -22.20 -6.10
C ASP A 183 -3.56 -23.56 -6.41
N TRP A 184 -3.23 -24.14 -7.56
CA TRP A 184 -3.79 -25.44 -7.98
C TRP A 184 -3.39 -26.62 -7.09
N ASN A 185 -2.33 -26.50 -6.30
CA ASN A 185 -1.85 -27.57 -5.45
C ASN A 185 -2.31 -27.43 -3.98
N GLY A 186 -2.95 -26.31 -3.64
CA GLY A 186 -3.56 -26.05 -2.34
C GLY A 186 -2.52 -25.95 -1.21
N ASN A 187 -1.30 -25.50 -1.49
CA ASN A 187 -0.25 -25.39 -0.49
C ASN A 187 -0.22 -24.03 0.24
N GLY A 188 -1.10 -23.09 -0.12
CA GLY A 188 -1.13 -21.73 0.41
C GLY A 188 -0.10 -20.80 -0.22
N ILE A 189 0.46 -21.15 -1.38
CA ILE A 189 1.54 -20.37 -2.01
C ILE A 189 1.13 -19.96 -3.42
N LEU A 190 0.88 -18.65 -3.62
CA LEU A 190 0.72 -18.05 -4.95
C LEU A 190 2.07 -17.78 -5.65
N GLY A 191 3.17 -17.90 -4.90
CA GLY A 191 4.57 -17.67 -5.31
C GLY A 191 5.43 -18.91 -5.69
N ILE A 192 6.56 -18.60 -6.32
CA ILE A 192 7.44 -19.41 -7.21
C ILE A 192 7.44 -20.97 -7.19
N HIS A 193 6.98 -21.56 -8.31
CA HIS A 193 7.80 -22.55 -9.04
C HIS A 193 8.50 -21.84 -10.21
N LEU A 194 9.84 -21.92 -10.24
CA LEU A 194 10.75 -21.28 -11.19
C LEU A 194 10.23 -21.39 -12.64
N ARG A 195 10.12 -20.25 -13.34
CA ARG A 195 10.00 -20.27 -14.81
C ARG A 195 11.31 -20.85 -15.37
N LYS A 196 11.22 -22.01 -16.02
CA LYS A 196 12.27 -22.55 -16.90
C LYS A 196 12.31 -21.78 -18.21
#